data_AF-A0A8H3DA02-F1
#
_entry.id   AF-A0A8H3DA02-F1
#
_cell.length_a   1.000
_cell.length_b   1.000
_cell.length_c   1.000
_cell.angle_alpha   90.00
_cell.angle_beta   90.00
_cell.angle_gamma   90.00
#
_symmetry.space_group_name_H-M   'P 1'
#
loop_
_entity.id
_entity.type
_entity.pdbx_description
1 polymer ?
#
loop_
_entity_poly.entity_id
_entity_poly.type
_entity_poly.pdbx_seq_one_letter_code
_entity_poly.pdbx_strand_id
1 'polypeptide(L)'
;MGHCQGNSADGFGGAIQSDDSQGGNGQSMSFDADHDAVLALMRWVENGTAPESIVSAKYVGDNRPAGVEYTRLFCPYPQEGTYMGGDATNVTGYKCE
;
A
#
# COMPACT_ATOMS: atom_id res chain seq x y z
N MET A 1 -2.72 1.05 10.22
CA MET A 1 -1.47 0.28 10.35
C MET A 1 -1.08 0.25 11.82
N GLY A 2 -0.57 -0.89 12.30
CA GLY A 2 0.04 -0.97 13.63
C GLY A 2 1.40 -0.27 13.71
N HIS A 3 2.19 -0.61 14.74
CA HIS A 3 3.58 -0.16 14.82
C HIS A 3 4.42 -0.90 13.78
N CYS A 4 4.69 -0.20 12.67
CA CYS A 4 5.41 -0.66 11.47
C CYS A 4 4.72 -1.75 10.61
N GLN A 5 3.86 -2.59 11.19
CA GLN A 5 3.17 -3.67 10.47
C GLN A 5 1.83 -4.05 11.13
N GLY A 6 1.05 -4.83 10.41
CA GLY A 6 -0.20 -5.47 10.83
C GLY A 6 -1.36 -4.50 11.02
N ASN A 7 -2.49 -5.06 11.48
CA ASN A 7 -3.74 -4.39 11.83
C ASN A 7 -4.46 -3.62 10.70
N SER A 8 -3.86 -3.44 9.52
CA SER A 8 -4.51 -2.87 8.33
C SER A 8 -3.78 -3.29 7.05
N ALA A 9 -4.10 -2.66 5.92
CA ALA A 9 -3.29 -2.71 4.71
C ALA A 9 -1.91 -2.10 4.97
N ASP A 10 -0.90 -2.95 5.16
CA ASP A 10 0.49 -2.61 5.50
C ASP A 10 1.49 -3.08 4.43
N GLY A 11 1.01 -3.76 3.38
CA GLY A 11 1.77 -4.10 2.18
C GLY A 11 1.90 -2.91 1.23
N PHE A 12 2.67 -1.89 1.63
CA PHE A 12 2.97 -0.68 0.84
C PHE A 12 4.47 -0.53 0.56
N GLY A 13 5.26 -1.58 0.79
CA GLY A 13 6.69 -1.57 0.56
C GLY A 13 7.51 -0.86 1.66
N GLY A 14 7.27 -1.20 2.92
CA GLY A 14 7.99 -0.61 4.07
C GLY A 14 9.42 -1.15 4.29
N ALA A 15 10.09 -0.71 5.37
CA ALA A 15 11.48 -1.08 5.66
C ALA A 15 11.70 -2.56 6.06
N ILE A 16 10.63 -3.30 6.32
CA ILE A 16 10.64 -4.69 6.80
C ILE A 16 10.12 -5.68 5.74
N GLN A 17 10.18 -5.27 4.47
CA GLN A 17 9.94 -6.10 3.31
C GLN A 17 10.67 -7.45 3.43
N SER A 18 9.92 -8.55 3.41
CA SER A 18 10.45 -9.91 3.45
C SER A 18 10.09 -10.69 2.18
N ASP A 19 10.85 -11.74 1.89
CA ASP A 19 10.57 -12.62 0.75
C ASP A 19 9.26 -13.40 0.96
N ASP A 20 8.62 -13.81 -0.15
CA ASP A 20 7.40 -14.62 -0.13
C ASP A 20 7.57 -15.95 0.63
N SER A 21 8.77 -16.55 0.63
CA SER A 21 9.08 -17.75 1.42
C SER A 21 8.97 -17.53 2.93
N GLN A 22 8.99 -16.27 3.38
CA GLN A 22 8.82 -15.86 4.77
C GLN A 22 7.45 -15.19 5.02
N GLY A 23 6.53 -15.28 4.06
CA GLY A 23 5.18 -14.72 4.13
C GLY A 23 5.02 -13.34 3.49
N GLY A 24 6.09 -12.71 3.00
CA GLY A 24 6.00 -11.44 2.28
C GLY A 24 5.46 -10.28 3.12
N ASN A 25 5.80 -10.24 4.40
CA ASN A 25 5.38 -9.15 5.29
C ASN A 25 5.91 -7.80 4.80
N GLY A 26 5.06 -6.77 4.81
CA GLY A 26 5.38 -5.40 4.40
C GLY A 26 5.64 -5.22 2.90
N GLN A 27 5.59 -6.30 2.12
CA GLN A 27 5.78 -6.28 0.67
C GLN A 27 4.65 -5.54 -0.03
N SER A 28 5.01 -4.72 -1.01
CA SER A 28 4.08 -4.11 -1.93
C SER A 28 3.41 -5.17 -2.81
N MET A 29 2.18 -4.90 -3.23
CA MET A 29 1.46 -5.83 -4.12
C MET A 29 2.06 -5.86 -5.53
N SER A 30 2.75 -4.78 -5.91
CA SER A 30 3.54 -4.63 -7.14
C SER A 30 4.79 -3.83 -6.84
N PHE A 31 5.91 -4.17 -7.50
CA PHE A 31 7.18 -3.44 -7.36
C PHE A 31 7.22 -2.24 -8.31
N ASP A 32 6.36 -1.27 -8.04
CA ASP A 32 6.32 0.01 -8.75
C ASP A 32 6.06 1.17 -7.78
N ALA A 33 6.22 2.39 -8.28
CA ALA A 33 6.12 3.62 -7.49
C ALA A 33 4.69 3.94 -6.99
N ASP A 34 3.66 3.27 -7.49
CA ASP A 34 2.28 3.51 -7.08
C ASP A 34 1.86 2.59 -5.91
N HIS A 35 2.61 1.50 -5.68
CA HIS A 35 2.33 0.49 -4.66
C HIS A 35 3.45 0.33 -3.61
N ASP A 36 4.64 0.85 -3.88
CA ASP A 36 5.83 0.71 -3.04
C ASP A 36 6.39 2.09 -2.64
N ALA A 37 6.38 2.41 -1.35
CA ALA A 37 6.83 3.70 -0.85
C ALA A 37 8.32 3.98 -1.09
N VAL A 38 9.16 2.94 -1.12
CA VAL A 38 10.60 3.11 -1.38
C VAL A 38 10.83 3.41 -2.86
N LEU A 39 10.11 2.74 -3.76
CA LEU A 39 10.15 3.06 -5.20
C LEU A 39 9.48 4.41 -5.52
N ALA A 40 8.42 4.77 -4.80
CA ALA A 40 7.79 6.09 -4.89
C ALA A 40 8.78 7.20 -4.50
N LEU A 41 9.54 6.99 -3.43
CA LEU A 41 10.58 7.92 -2.99
C LEU A 41 11.70 8.05 -4.04
N MET A 42 12.18 6.93 -4.61
CA MET A 42 13.16 6.97 -5.69
C MET A 42 12.65 7.78 -6.88
N ARG A 43 11.42 7.49 -7.35
CA ARG A 43 10.79 8.23 -8.46
C ARG A 43 10.66 9.72 -8.15
N TRP A 44 10.34 10.08 -6.90
CA TRP A 44 10.28 11.47 -6.50
C TRP A 44 11.64 12.15 -6.55
N VAL A 45 12.67 11.54 -5.96
CA VAL A 45 14.01 12.13 -5.88
C VAL A 45 14.68 12.19 -7.27
N GLU A 46 14.57 11.13 -8.06
CA GLU A 46 15.28 11.01 -9.34
C GLU A 46 14.55 11.70 -10.49
N ASN A 47 13.21 11.65 -10.51
CA ASN A 47 12.39 12.12 -11.63
C ASN A 47 11.52 13.33 -11.27
N GLY A 48 11.59 13.84 -10.04
CA GLY A 48 10.78 14.98 -9.58
C GLY A 48 9.28 14.69 -9.50
N THR A 49 8.87 13.42 -9.51
CA THR A 49 7.45 13.03 -9.50
C THR A 49 7.04 12.58 -8.09
N ALA A 50 6.45 13.50 -7.31
CA ALA A 50 5.91 13.17 -5.99
C ALA A 50 4.68 12.26 -6.12
N PRO A 51 4.49 11.29 -5.20
CA PRO A 51 3.28 10.48 -5.19
C PRO A 51 2.06 11.29 -4.73
N GLU A 52 0.98 11.25 -5.50
CA GLU A 52 -0.32 11.80 -5.08
C GLU A 52 -1.07 10.84 -4.16
N SER A 53 -0.72 9.56 -4.19
CA SER A 53 -1.23 8.51 -3.31
C SER A 53 -0.33 7.27 -3.38
N ILE A 54 -0.50 6.34 -2.45
CA ILE A 54 0.12 5.01 -2.50
C ILE A 54 -0.97 3.96 -2.27
N VAL A 55 -1.04 2.96 -3.13
CA VAL A 55 -1.94 1.82 -2.97
C VAL A 55 -1.30 0.80 -2.03
N SER A 56 -1.95 0.54 -0.90
CA SER A 56 -1.52 -0.44 0.09
C SER A 56 -2.42 -1.67 0.09
N ALA A 57 -1.86 -2.85 0.35
CA ALA A 57 -2.61 -4.10 0.45
C ALA A 57 -2.63 -4.65 1.88
N LYS A 58 -3.77 -5.22 2.29
CA LYS A 58 -3.85 -6.21 3.37
C LYS A 58 -3.83 -7.58 2.73
N TYR A 59 -2.95 -8.47 3.18
CA TYR A 59 -2.91 -9.85 2.71
C TYR A 59 -3.70 -10.79 3.61
N VAL A 60 -4.27 -11.83 3.00
CA VAL A 60 -5.02 -12.87 3.71
C VAL A 60 -4.11 -13.54 4.73
N GLY A 61 -4.46 -13.42 6.01
CA GLY A 61 -3.66 -13.99 7.10
C GLY A 61 -2.24 -13.45 7.19
N ASP A 62 -2.01 -12.20 6.78
CA ASP A 62 -0.68 -11.56 6.79
C ASP A 62 0.36 -12.30 5.93
N ASN A 63 -0.11 -12.99 4.90
CA ASN A 63 0.71 -13.80 4.00
C ASN A 63 0.48 -13.40 2.54
N ARG A 64 1.45 -12.71 1.92
CA ARG A 64 1.33 -12.21 0.54
C ARG A 64 1.00 -13.29 -0.49
N PRO A 65 1.67 -14.47 -0.49
CA PRO A 65 1.28 -15.61 -1.31
C PRO A 65 -0.18 -16.07 -1.19
N ALA A 66 -0.86 -15.81 -0.06
CA ALA A 66 -2.28 -16.15 0.12
C ALA A 66 -3.24 -15.18 -0.59
N GLY A 67 -2.71 -14.09 -1.17
CA GLY A 67 -3.47 -13.11 -1.92
C GLY A 67 -3.89 -11.89 -1.11
N VAL A 68 -4.43 -10.90 -1.81
CA VAL A 68 -4.90 -9.63 -1.24
C VAL A 68 -6.31 -9.82 -0.67
N GLU A 69 -6.50 -9.45 0.59
CA GLU A 69 -7.80 -9.43 1.28
C GLU A 69 -8.56 -8.13 0.95
N TYR A 70 -7.88 -6.98 1.03
CA TYR A 70 -8.41 -5.70 0.57
C TYR A 70 -7.27 -4.71 0.31
N THR A 71 -7.58 -3.62 -0.40
CA THR A 71 -6.65 -2.52 -0.68
C THR A 71 -7.14 -1.21 -0.06
N ARG A 72 -6.21 -0.31 0.25
CA ARG A 72 -6.49 1.06 0.76
C ARG A 72 -5.63 2.08 0.05
N LEU A 73 -6.20 3.27 -0.15
CA LEU A 73 -5.50 4.42 -0.70
C LEU A 73 -4.86 5.19 0.45
N PHE A 74 -3.54 5.28 0.49
CA PHE A 74 -2.83 6.18 1.38
C PHE A 74 -2.73 7.55 0.73
N CYS A 75 -3.27 8.55 1.42
CA CYS A 75 -3.36 9.92 0.95
C CYS A 75 -2.34 10.81 1.68
N PRO A 76 -1.75 11.80 0.98
CA PRO A 76 -0.90 12.80 1.61
C PRO A 76 -1.71 13.64 2.60
N TYR A 77 -1.24 13.77 3.83
CA TYR A 77 -1.86 14.67 4.81
C TYR A 77 -1.95 16.11 4.26
N PRO A 78 -3.07 16.83 4.42
CA PRO A 78 -4.23 16.52 5.26
C PRO A 78 -5.36 15.73 4.58
N GLN A 79 -5.17 15.24 3.36
CA GLN A 79 -6.20 14.48 2.66
C GLN A 79 -6.42 13.12 3.33
N GLU A 80 -7.65 12.63 3.21
CA GLU A 80 -8.05 11.32 3.69
C GLU A 80 -8.59 10.46 2.54
N GLY A 81 -8.45 9.14 2.65
CA GLY A 81 -9.02 8.20 1.69
C GLY A 81 -10.52 8.04 1.93
N THR A 82 -11.34 8.90 1.33
CA THR A 82 -12.80 8.82 1.44
C THR A 82 -13.38 7.76 0.51
N TYR A 83 -14.29 6.94 1.05
CA TYR A 83 -15.03 5.96 0.25
C TYR A 83 -16.13 6.64 -0.58
N MET A 84 -16.06 6.48 -1.90
CA MET A 84 -16.93 7.10 -2.89
C MET A 84 -18.02 6.15 -3.43
N GLY A 85 -17.91 4.84 -3.15
CA GLY A 85 -18.85 3.81 -3.62
C GLY A 85 -18.17 2.65 -4.35
N GLY A 86 -18.95 1.62 -4.70
CA GLY A 86 -18.44 0.41 -5.35
C GLY A 86 -18.11 -0.72 -4.38
N ASP A 87 -16.98 -1.38 -4.58
CA ASP A 87 -16.49 -2.44 -3.69
C ASP A 87 -15.57 -1.83 -2.62
N ALA A 88 -15.98 -1.90 -1.35
CA ALA A 88 -15.22 -1.36 -0.21
C ALA A 88 -13.90 -2.12 0.06
N THR A 89 -13.68 -3.26 -0.57
CA THR A 89 -12.40 -3.99 -0.49
C THR A 89 -11.40 -3.51 -1.55
N ASN A 90 -11.85 -2.71 -2.53
CA ASN A 90 -11.04 -2.25 -3.64
C ASN A 90 -10.75 -0.75 -3.55
N VAL A 91 -9.49 -0.37 -3.72
CA VAL A 91 -9.01 1.01 -3.73
C VAL A 91 -9.71 1.89 -4.78
N THR A 92 -10.24 1.32 -5.86
CA THR A 92 -11.01 2.06 -6.88
C THR A 92 -12.26 2.73 -6.33
N GLY A 93 -12.78 2.27 -5.20
CA GLY A 93 -13.90 2.88 -4.50
C GLY A 93 -13.51 4.05 -3.59
N TYR A 94 -12.24 4.46 -3.57
CA TYR A 94 -11.71 5.49 -2.68
C TYR A 94 -11.10 6.66 -3.46
N LYS A 95 -11.10 7.84 -2.86
CA LYS A 95 -10.46 9.05 -3.39
C LYS A 95 -9.78 9.83 -2.27
N CYS A 96 -8.63 10.42 -2.55
CA CYS A 96 -8.01 11.39 -1.66
C CYS A 96 -8.71 12.75 -1.77
N GLU A 97 -9.22 13.25 -0.65
CA GLU A 97 -9.85 14.57 -0.53
C GLU A 97 -9.61 15.21 0.84
#